data_AF-A0A961Y7Q3-F1
#
_entry.id   AF-A0A961Y7Q3-F1
#
_cell.length_a   1.000
_cell.length_b   1.000
_cell.length_c   1.000
_cell.angle_alpha   90.00
_cell.angle_beta   90.00
_cell.angle_gamma   90.00
#
_symmetry.space_group_name_H-M   'P 1'
#
loop_
_entity.id
_entity.type
_entity.pdbx_description
1 polymer ?
#
loop_
_entity_poly.entity_id
_entity_poly.type
_entity_poly.pdbx_seq_one_letter_code
_entity_poly.pdbx_strand_id
1 'polypeptide(L)' 'MARLDLAAKSLLLTEFVSAFFLTMRYFFAPKATVNYPFEKGPLSPRFRGEHALRRYPN' A
#
# COMPACT_ATOMS: atom_id res chain seq x y z
N MET A 1 -20.66 -14.92 32.61
CA MET A 1 -20.52 -14.85 31.14
C MET A 1 -19.14 -14.43 30.65
N ALA A 2 -18.37 -13.57 31.36
CA ALA A 2 -17.12 -13.00 30.83
C ALA A 2 -15.91 -13.96 30.69
N ARG A 3 -15.76 -14.97 31.56
CA ARG A 3 -14.55 -15.83 31.57
C ARG A 3 -14.56 -16.94 30.52
N LEU A 4 -15.73 -17.48 30.19
CA LEU A 4 -15.87 -18.51 29.16
C LEU A 4 -15.68 -17.93 27.75
N ASP A 5 -16.19 -16.72 27.48
CA ASP A 5 -15.98 -16.02 26.21
C ASP A 5 -14.49 -15.66 26.00
N LEU A 6 -13.82 -15.18 27.05
CA LEU A 6 -12.38 -14.90 26.99
C LEU A 6 -11.55 -16.16 26.75
N ALA A 7 -11.88 -17.27 27.43
CA ALA A 7 -11.23 -18.55 27.23
C ALA A 7 -11.49 -19.12 25.82
N ALA A 8 -12.70 -18.96 25.28
CA ALA A 8 -13.01 -19.35 23.91
C ALA A 8 -12.24 -18.51 22.89
N LYS A 9 -12.14 -17.18 23.11
CA LYS A 9 -11.35 -16.29 22.24
C LYS A 9 -9.86 -16.60 22.25
N SER A 10 -9.29 -16.92 23.42
CA SER A 10 -7.87 -17.25 23.55
C SER A 10 -7.53 -18.64 23.00
N LEU A 11 -8.39 -19.64 23.21
CA LEU A 11 -8.17 -21.01 22.71
C LEU A 11 -8.44 -21.13 21.20
N LEU A 12 -9.47 -20.46 20.69
CA LEU A 12 -9.85 -20.53 19.27
C LEU A 12 -9.17 -19.43 18.42
N LEU A 13 -8.37 -18.55 19.04
CA LEU A 13 -7.59 -17.50 18.38
C LEU A 13 -8.41 -16.70 17.35
N THR A 14 -9.66 -16.38 17.70
CA THR A 14 -10.63 -15.79 16.77
C THR A 14 -10.17 -14.46 16.16
N GLU A 15 -9.39 -13.67 16.91
CA GLU A 15 -8.79 -12.42 16.45
C GLU A 15 -7.67 -12.64 15.42
N PHE A 16 -6.95 -13.76 15.52
CA PHE A 16 -5.92 -14.10 14.54
C PHE A 16 -6.55 -14.52 13.21
N VAL A 17 -7.65 -15.27 13.27
CA VAL A 17 -8.42 -15.68 12.08
C VAL A 17 -8.96 -14.46 11.35
N SER A 18 -9.53 -13.48 12.07
CA SER A 18 -10.02 -12.25 11.44
C SER A 18 -8.90 -11.42 10.80
N ALA A 19 -7.75 -11.29 11.47
CA ALA A 19 -6.57 -10.64 10.91
C ALA A 19 -6.04 -11.38 9.67
N PHE A 20 -6.05 -12.71 9.67
CA PHE A 20 -5.64 -13.53 8.53
C PHE A 20 -6.56 -13.32 7.30
N PHE A 21 -7.87 -13.21 7.50
CA PHE A 21 -8.78 -12.88 6.40
C PHE A 21 -8.51 -11.49 5.82
N LEU A 22 -8.17 -10.52 6.67
CA LEU A 22 -7.81 -9.17 6.22
C LEU A 22 -6.53 -9.19 5.38
N THR A 23 -5.48 -9.88 5.84
CA THR A 23 -4.22 -10.00 5.10
C THR A 23 -4.43 -10.75 3.78
N MET A 24 -5.20 -11.83 3.79
CA MET A 24 -5.53 -12.59 2.58
C MET A 24 -6.26 -11.73 1.54
N ARG A 25 -7.17 -10.85 1.98
CA ARG A 25 -7.85 -9.90 1.09
C ARG A 25 -6.87 -8.97 0.37
N TYR A 26 -5.91 -8.38 1.09
CA TYR A 26 -4.89 -7.52 0.48
C TYR A 26 -3.85 -8.31 -0.32
N PHE A 27 -3.62 -9.58 0.03
CA PHE A 27 -2.74 -10.46 -0.72
C PHE A 27 -3.24 -10.65 -2.15
N PHE A 28 -4.53 -10.91 -2.33
CA PHE A 28 -5.16 -11.05 -3.65
C PHE A 28 -5.58 -9.73 -4.31
N ALA A 29 -5.56 -8.61 -3.58
CA ALA A 29 -5.83 -7.31 -4.17
C ALA A 29 -4.76 -6.92 -5.22
N PRO A 30 -5.15 -6.18 -6.27
CA PRO A 30 -4.22 -5.70 -7.29
C PRO A 30 -3.13 -4.84 -6.66
N LYS A 31 -1.88 -5.01 -7.11
CA LYS A 31 -0.74 -4.28 -6.59
C LYS A 31 -0.67 -2.89 -7.20
N ALA A 32 -0.39 -1.88 -6.39
CA ALA A 32 -0.18 -0.49 -6.83
C ALA A 32 1.26 -0.22 -7.33
N THR A 33 2.03 -1.28 -7.62
CA THR A 33 3.42 -1.19 -8.06
C THR A 33 3.49 -0.79 -9.53
N VAL A 34 4.24 0.27 -9.83
CA VAL A 34 4.51 0.75 -11.19
C VAL A 34 5.72 0.03 -11.77
N ASN A 35 5.68 -0.34 -13.06
CA ASN A 35 6.78 -1.06 -13.71
C ASN A 35 7.91 -0.12 -14.15
N TYR A 36 8.68 0.42 -13.21
CA TYR A 36 9.85 1.22 -13.52
C TYR A 36 10.98 0.36 -14.13
N PRO A 37 11.70 0.79 -15.19
CA PRO A 37 11.74 2.12 -15.79
C PRO A 37 10.74 2.38 -16.94
N PHE A 38 9.93 1.38 -17.30
CA PHE A 38 9.03 1.42 -18.45
C PHE A 38 7.80 2.29 -18.18
N GLU A 39 7.30 2.28 -16.95
CA GLU A 39 6.22 3.11 -16.46
C GLU A 39 6.77 4.08 -15.39
N LYS A 40 6.39 5.35 -15.46
CA LYS A 40 6.77 6.38 -14.48
C LYS A 40 5.53 6.98 -13.84
N GLY A 41 5.66 7.40 -12.58
CA GLY A 41 4.58 8.07 -11.87
C GLY A 41 4.21 9.42 -12.52
N PRO A 42 2.98 9.91 -12.30
CA PRO A 42 2.54 11.20 -12.84
C PRO A 42 3.34 12.35 -12.20
N LEU A 43 3.86 13.25 -13.05
CA LEU A 43 4.59 14.44 -12.62
C LEU A 43 3.74 15.70 -12.82
N SER A 44 3.71 16.57 -11.81
CA SER A 44 3.06 17.88 -11.96
C SER A 44 3.90 18.82 -12.85
N PRO A 45 3.29 19.79 -13.55
CA PRO A 45 4.05 20.80 -14.32
C PRO A 45 5.00 21.66 -13.47
N ARG A 46 4.79 21.67 -12.15
CA ARG A 46 5.64 22.37 -11.17
C ARG A 46 6.74 21.48 -10.60
N PHE A 47 6.88 20.26 -11.10
CA PHE A 47 7.95 19.37 -10.67
C PHE A 47 9.30 20.04 -10.93
N ARG A 48 10.13 20.09 -9.88
CA ARG A 48 11.47 20.64 -9.94
C ARG A 48 12.43 19.50 -10.23
N GLY A 49 12.91 19.43 -11.46
CA GLY A 49 13.95 18.51 -11.88
C GLY A 49 15.32 19.17 -11.87
N GLU A 50 16.16 18.75 -12.81
CA GLU A 50 17.48 19.31 -13.01
C GLU A 50 17.43 20.77 -13.50
N HIS A 51 18.39 21.58 -13.06
CA HIS A 51 18.50 22.98 -13.45
C HIS A 51 19.13 23.12 -14.84
N ALA A 52 18.55 23.95 -15.70
CA ALA A 52 19.07 24.26 -17.03
C ALA A 52 19.00 25.75 -17.35
N LEU A 53 20.11 26.31 -17.87
CA LEU A 53 20.16 27.70 -18.35
C LEU A 53 19.48 27.81 -19.72
N ARG A 54 18.60 28.80 -19.90
CA ARG A 54 17.87 29.05 -21.16
C ARG A 54 18.55 30.13 -22.01
N ARG A 55 18.43 30.04 -23.33
CA ARG A 55 18.92 31.03 -24.32
C ARG A 55 17.76 31.50 -25.22
N TYR A 56 17.90 32.67 -25.86
CA TYR A 56 16.93 33.18 -26.84
C TYR A 56 17.10 32.49 -28.20
N PRO A 57 16.02 32.36 -29.01
CA PRO A 57 16.12 31.94 -30.41
C PRO A 57 16.65 33.10 -31.27
N ASN A 58 17.70 32.87 -32.05
CA ASN A 58 18.27 33.84 -33.01
C ASN A 58 17.45 33.89 -34.30
#